data_AF-M9XBP7-F1
#
_entry.id   AF-M9XBP7-F1
#
_cell.length_a   1.000
_cell.length_b   1.000
_cell.length_c   1.000
_cell.angle_alpha   90.00
_cell.angle_beta   90.00
_cell.angle_gamma   90.00
#
_symmetry.space_group_name_H-M   'P 1'
#
loop_
_entity.id
_entity.type
_entity.pdbx_description
1 polymer ?
#
loop_
_entity_poly.entity_id
_entity_poly.type
_entity_poly.pdbx_seq_one_letter_code
_entity_poly.pdbx_strand_id
1 'polypeptide(L)'
;MSLSRLRQLGVVPVVHRHTITYHRPAHLGEELEVSTEIVNFSSFRATRHNRIVRAGVLLVSCETDWVWIDPLRQRPKSAPLEVQEAFGLA
;
A
#
# COMPACT_ATOMS: atom_id res chain seq x y z
N MET A 1 7.20 -8.32 -4.65
CA MET A 1 6.41 -9.53 -5.00
C MET A 1 5.40 -9.20 -6.11
N SER A 2 5.15 -10.09 -7.09
CA SER A 2 4.23 -9.83 -8.21
C SER A 2 2.77 -10.22 -7.91
N LEU A 3 1.81 -9.62 -8.61
CA LEU A 3 0.38 -9.95 -8.47
C LEU A 3 0.07 -11.41 -8.80
N SER A 4 0.72 -11.97 -9.83
CA SER A 4 0.55 -13.39 -10.19
C SER A 4 1.02 -14.31 -9.07
N ARG A 5 2.12 -13.97 -8.38
CA ARG A 5 2.60 -14.74 -7.22
C ARG A 5 1.62 -14.67 -6.05
N LEU A 6 1.09 -13.48 -5.75
CA LEU A 6 0.07 -13.30 -4.72
C LEU A 6 -1.17 -14.19 -5.00
N ARG A 7 -1.65 -14.20 -6.25
CA ARG A 7 -2.79 -15.05 -6.65
C ARG A 7 -2.50 -16.55 -6.48
N GLN A 8 -1.28 -17.01 -6.78
CA GLN A 8 -0.88 -18.41 -6.54
C GLN A 8 -0.86 -18.75 -5.05
N LEU A 9 -0.49 -17.80 -4.19
CA LEU A 9 -0.58 -17.93 -2.73
C LEU A 9 -2.03 -17.83 -2.21
N GLY A 10 -3.01 -17.67 -3.10
CA GLY A 10 -4.43 -17.58 -2.77
C GLY A 10 -4.74 -16.35 -1.92
N VAL A 11 -4.03 -15.23 -2.15
CA VAL A 11 -4.27 -13.97 -1.45
C VAL A 11 -4.06 -12.79 -2.40
N VAL A 12 -4.86 -11.74 -2.29
CA VAL A 12 -4.60 -10.46 -2.98
C VAL A 12 -4.88 -9.29 -2.03
N PRO A 13 -4.12 -8.19 -2.11
CA PRO A 13 -4.41 -6.99 -1.36
C PRO A 13 -5.44 -6.16 -2.13
N VAL A 14 -6.44 -5.66 -1.44
CA VAL A 14 -7.43 -4.71 -1.96
C VAL A 14 -7.46 -3.47 -1.11
N VAL A 15 -7.71 -2.32 -1.74
CA VAL A 15 -7.91 -1.06 -1.03
C VAL A 15 -9.27 -1.09 -0.36
N HIS A 16 -9.29 -0.91 0.95
CA HIS A 16 -10.52 -0.79 1.72
C HIS A 16 -10.92 0.68 1.91
N ARG A 17 -9.95 1.55 2.20
CA ARG A 17 -10.14 2.99 2.33
C ARG A 17 -8.89 3.71 1.85
N HIS A 18 -9.08 4.83 1.17
CA HIS A 18 -8.00 5.66 0.67
C HIS A 18 -8.33 7.12 0.97
N THR A 19 -7.50 7.76 1.77
CA THR A 19 -7.63 9.18 2.12
C THR A 19 -6.41 9.89 1.58
N ILE A 20 -6.62 10.86 0.69
CA ILE A 20 -5.56 11.61 0.03
C ILE A 20 -5.78 13.11 0.25
N THR A 21 -4.71 13.80 0.63
CA THR A 21 -4.70 15.25 0.79
C THR A 21 -3.70 15.84 -0.18
N TYR A 22 -4.21 16.68 -1.09
CA TYR A 22 -3.40 17.48 -2.00
C TYR A 22 -3.14 18.84 -1.36
N HIS A 23 -1.90 19.07 -0.95
CA HIS A 23 -1.49 20.33 -0.33
C HIS A 23 -1.10 21.37 -1.37
N ARG A 24 -0.46 20.93 -2.45
CA ARG A 24 0.08 21.78 -3.52
C ARG A 24 0.05 21.03 -4.86
N PRO A 25 -0.11 21.74 -5.99
CA PRO A 25 0.02 21.13 -7.30
C PRO A 25 1.48 20.80 -7.64
N ALA A 26 1.65 19.79 -8.49
CA ALA A 26 2.87 19.55 -9.26
C ALA A 26 2.65 20.01 -10.71
N HIS A 27 3.72 20.36 -11.41
CA HIS A 27 3.69 20.82 -12.79
C HIS A 27 4.53 19.92 -13.70
N LEU A 28 4.29 20.03 -15.01
CA LEU A 28 5.05 19.29 -16.01
C LEU A 28 6.55 19.60 -15.90
N GLY A 29 7.37 18.55 -15.93
CA GLY A 29 8.83 18.66 -15.84
C GLY A 29 9.38 18.73 -14.42
N GLU A 30 8.53 18.81 -13.39
CA GLU A 30 8.98 18.69 -12.01
C GLU A 30 9.31 17.24 -11.66
N GLU A 31 10.43 17.03 -10.99
CA GLU A 31 10.80 15.73 -10.41
C GLU A 31 10.16 15.58 -9.03
N LEU A 32 9.52 14.43 -8.81
CA LEU A 32 8.79 14.13 -7.59
C LEU A 32 9.37 12.89 -6.92
N GLU A 33 9.67 13.02 -5.63
CA GLU A 33 10.02 11.91 -4.76
C GLU A 33 8.74 11.29 -4.19
N VAL A 34 8.51 10.02 -4.46
CA VAL A 34 7.39 9.25 -3.93
C VAL A 34 7.92 8.25 -2.92
N SER A 35 7.50 8.38 -1.67
CA SER A 35 7.82 7.41 -0.62
C SER A 35 6.58 6.64 -0.19
N THR A 36 6.79 5.40 0.22
CA THR A 36 5.75 4.47 0.65
C THR A 36 6.23 3.71 1.86
N GLU A 37 5.43 3.71 2.92
CA GLU A 37 5.74 3.05 4.18
C GLU A 37 4.52 2.27 4.68
N ILE A 38 4.72 1.04 5.15
CA ILE A 38 3.70 0.29 5.87
C ILE A 38 3.83 0.66 7.35
N VAL A 39 2.89 1.46 7.86
CA VAL A 39 2.94 2.01 9.22
C VAL A 39 2.22 1.13 10.24
N ASN A 40 1.36 0.22 9.78
CA ASN A 40 0.68 -0.74 10.62
C ASN A 40 0.38 -2.02 9.83
N PHE A 41 0.48 -3.16 10.49
CA PHE A 41 0.12 -4.45 9.94
C PHE A 41 -0.52 -5.34 11.02
N SER A 42 -1.67 -5.92 10.72
CA SER A 42 -2.38 -6.80 11.64
C SER A 42 -3.18 -7.86 10.88
N SER A 43 -2.68 -9.09 10.90
CA SER A 43 -3.32 -10.28 10.32
C SER A 43 -3.72 -10.11 8.84
N PHE A 44 -4.92 -9.59 8.58
CA PHE A 44 -5.47 -9.36 7.25
C PHE A 44 -5.56 -7.87 6.87
N ARG A 45 -5.19 -6.93 7.75
CA ARG A 45 -5.18 -5.48 7.49
C ARG A 45 -3.76 -4.94 7.44
N ALA A 46 -3.55 -3.91 6.63
CA ALA A 46 -2.33 -3.11 6.63
C ALA A 46 -2.68 -1.64 6.41
N THR A 47 -1.98 -0.71 7.05
CA THR A 47 -2.10 0.72 6.76
C THR A 47 -0.80 1.19 6.14
N ARG A 48 -0.93 1.91 5.03
CA ARG A 48 0.20 2.43 4.25
C ARG A 48 0.15 3.94 4.17
N HIS A 49 1.25 4.59 4.50
CA HIS A 49 1.43 6.02 4.26
C HIS A 49 2.22 6.22 2.97
N ASN A 50 1.77 7.17 2.15
CA ASN A 50 2.47 7.59 0.96
C ASN A 50 2.67 9.10 1.03
N ARG A 51 3.85 9.56 0.63
CA ARG A 51 4.16 10.99 0.54
C ARG A 51 4.72 11.27 -0.84
N ILE A 52 4.31 12.42 -1.39
CA ILE A 52 4.89 12.96 -2.62
C ILE A 52 5.53 14.29 -2.28
N VAL A 53 6.81 14.41 -2.57
CA VAL A 53 7.67 15.54 -2.23
C VAL A 53 8.33 16.07 -3.50
N ARG A 54 8.46 17.40 -3.61
CA ARG A 54 9.25 18.07 -4.66
C ARG A 54 10.30 18.94 -4.00
N ALA A 55 11.59 18.64 -4.20
CA ALA A 55 12.70 19.41 -3.64
C ALA A 55 12.52 19.72 -2.13
N GLY A 56 12.12 18.71 -1.35
CA GLY A 56 11.84 18.84 0.09
C GLY A 56 10.47 19.41 0.47
N VAL A 57 9.65 19.88 -0.48
CA VAL A 57 8.30 20.40 -0.22
C VAL A 57 7.25 19.31 -0.35
N LEU A 58 6.48 19.07 0.72
CA LEU A 58 5.35 18.14 0.69
C LEU A 58 4.23 18.66 -0.24
N LEU A 59 3.89 17.85 -1.25
CA LEU A 59 2.79 18.12 -2.18
C LEU A 59 1.55 17.29 -1.83
N VAL A 60 1.74 16.00 -1.53
CA VAL A 60 0.64 15.06 -1.26
C VAL A 60 0.98 14.19 -0.06
N SER A 61 0.01 13.98 0.82
CA SER A 61 0.03 12.93 1.84
C SER A 61 -1.15 12.01 1.64
N CYS A 62 -0.95 10.71 1.79
CA CYS A 62 -2.00 9.73 1.63
C CYS A 62 -1.88 8.61 2.65
N GLU A 63 -3.01 8.26 3.24
CA GLU A 63 -3.18 7.04 4.02
C GLU A 63 -4.08 6.07 3.25
N THR A 64 -3.65 4.81 3.14
CA THR A 64 -4.45 3.75 2.54
C THR A 64 -4.55 2.58 3.49
N ASP A 65 -5.78 2.19 3.80
CA ASP A 65 -6.08 0.95 4.49
C ASP A 65 -6.27 -0.16 3.46
N TRP A 66 -5.46 -1.19 3.60
CA TRP A 66 -5.43 -2.39 2.77
C TRP A 66 -6.03 -3.56 3.53
N VAL A 67 -6.71 -4.43 2.79
CA VAL A 67 -7.19 -5.72 3.30
C VAL A 67 -6.71 -6.82 2.37
N TRP A 68 -6.13 -7.86 2.95
CA TRP A 68 -5.81 -9.10 2.26
C TRP A 68 -7.05 -9.98 2.15
N ILE A 69 -7.35 -10.48 0.95
CA ILE A 69 -8.52 -11.32 0.70
C ILE A 69 -8.15 -12.60 -0.04
N ASP A 70 -8.94 -13.66 0.17
CA ASP A 70 -9.02 -14.80 -0.74
C ASP A 70 -9.72 -14.34 -2.04
N PRO A 71 -9.05 -14.35 -3.20
CA PRO A 71 -9.61 -13.82 -4.44
C PRO A 71 -10.78 -14.66 -5.00
N LEU A 72 -10.93 -15.93 -4.59
CA LEU A 72 -12.03 -16.79 -5.03
C LEU A 72 -13.25 -16.62 -4.13
N ARG A 73 -13.04 -16.56 -2.82
CA ARG A 73 -14.13 -16.42 -1.83
C ARG A 73 -14.53 -14.97 -1.56
N GLN A 74 -13.70 -14.01 -1.97
CA GLN A 74 -13.86 -12.58 -1.70
C GLN A 74 -14.01 -12.26 -0.20
N ARG A 75 -13.30 -13.01 0.66
CA ARG A 75 -13.31 -12.83 2.12
C ARG A 75 -11.94 -12.44 2.63
N PRO A 76 -11.85 -11.65 3.72
CA PRO A 76 -10.59 -11.38 4.39
C PRO A 76 -9.83 -12.66 4.73
N LYS A 77 -8.53 -12.66 4.47
CA LYS A 77 -7.61 -13.77 4.74
C LYS A 77 -6.28 -13.19 5.19
N SER A 78 -5.70 -13.74 6.26
CA SER A 78 -4.39 -13.30 6.74
C SER A 78 -3.33 -13.44 5.65
N ALA A 79 -2.35 -12.53 5.64
CA ALA A 79 -1.25 -12.61 4.68
C ALA A 79 -0.39 -13.86 4.99
N PRO A 80 -0.10 -14.73 3.99
CA PRO A 80 0.84 -15.84 4.15
C PRO A 80 2.23 -15.37 4.60
N LEU A 81 3.00 -16.24 5.25
CA LEU A 81 4.35 -15.90 5.77
C LEU A 81 5.27 -15.35 4.67
N GLU A 82 5.29 -15.97 3.49
CA GLU A 82 6.10 -15.49 2.34
C GLU A 82 5.76 -14.03 1.96
N VAL A 83 4.49 -13.63 2.12
CA VAL A 83 4.07 -12.24 1.89
C VAL A 83 4.61 -11.36 3.01
N GLN A 84 4.50 -11.78 4.26
CA GLN A 84 4.98 -11.02 5.41
C GLN A 84 6.49 -10.78 5.31
N GLU A 85 7.28 -11.82 5.02
CA GLU A 85 8.74 -11.71 4.81
C GLU A 85 9.08 -10.78 3.64
N ALA A 86 8.38 -10.90 2.51
CA ALA A 86 8.63 -10.08 1.33
C ALA A 86 8.34 -8.58 1.54
N PHE A 87 7.53 -8.23 2.54
CA PHE A 87 7.21 -6.85 2.91
C PHE A 87 7.85 -6.43 4.24
N GLY A 88 8.76 -7.24 4.82
CA GLY A 88 9.46 -6.92 6.06
C GLY A 88 8.56 -6.85 7.29
N LEU A 89 7.49 -7.64 7.31
CA LEU A 89 6.46 -7.65 8.37
C LEU A 89 6.67 -8.77 9.40
N ALA A 90 7.52 -9.75 9.09
CA ALA A 90 7.89 -10.90 9.91
C ALA A 90 9.38 -10.85 10.26
#